data_AF-A0A7H8S7X7-F1
#
_entry.id   AF-A0A7H8S7X7-F1
#
_cell.length_a   1.000
_cell.length_b   1.000
_cell.length_c   1.000
_cell.angle_alpha   90.00
_cell.angle_beta   90.00
_cell.angle_gamma   90.00
#
_symmetry.space_group_name_H-M   'P 1'
#
loop_
_entity.id
_entity.type
_entity.pdbx_description
1 polymer ?
#
loop_
_entity_poly.entity_id
_entity_poly.type
_entity_poly.pdbx_seq_one_letter_code
_entity_poly.pdbx_strand_id
1 'polypeptide(L)'
;MNSSKNSRWRQRFENFERSYKLLEKYTNQTIDNELERAGIIQFFEMTCELSWKVLKDYLETEGFIVNSPRQTIKQAFQSGLIDDGHTWIKALEKRNLSVHTYDETPLFYHFFRL
;
A
#
# COMPACT_ATOMS: atom_id res chain seq x y z
N MET A 1 3.24 -21.40 19.64
CA MET A 1 2.50 -20.25 19.09
C MET A 1 3.44 -19.04 19.06
N ASN A 2 3.78 -18.53 17.88
CA ASN A 2 4.84 -17.53 17.69
C ASN A 2 4.36 -16.12 18.08
N SER A 3 4.65 -15.72 19.32
CA SER A 3 4.39 -14.36 19.86
C SER A 3 4.95 -13.24 18.97
N SER A 4 6.03 -13.48 18.23
CA SER A 4 6.68 -12.51 17.34
C SER A 4 5.83 -12.12 16.11
N LYS A 5 5.01 -13.04 15.56
CA LYS A 5 4.16 -12.76 14.39
C LYS A 5 3.01 -11.82 14.74
N ASN A 6 2.44 -11.95 15.95
CA ASN A 6 1.36 -11.09 16.44
C ASN A 6 1.78 -9.62 16.62
N SER A 7 3.08 -9.38 16.84
CA SER A 7 3.65 -8.03 16.96
C SER A 7 3.90 -7.38 15.58
N ARG A 8 4.31 -8.16 14.58
CA ARG A 8 4.71 -7.64 13.26
C ARG A 8 3.57 -6.97 12.48
N TRP A 9 2.41 -7.63 12.37
CA TRP A 9 1.30 -7.07 11.59
C TRP A 9 0.75 -5.80 12.25
N ARG A 10 0.78 -5.72 13.59
CA ARG A 10 0.37 -4.52 14.36
C ARG A 10 1.32 -3.35 14.09
N GLN A 11 2.63 -3.58 14.17
CA GLN A 11 3.62 -2.55 13.86
C GLN A 11 3.49 -2.06 12.41
N ARG A 12 3.19 -2.97 11.48
CA ARG A 12 2.97 -2.60 10.09
C ARG A 12 1.65 -1.86 9.89
N PHE A 13 0.61 -2.21 10.64
CA PHE A 13 -0.67 -1.52 10.62
C PHE A 13 -0.52 -0.07 11.08
N GLU A 14 0.28 0.20 12.11
CA GLU A 14 0.61 1.58 12.52
C GLU A 14 1.25 2.38 11.38
N ASN A 15 2.19 1.77 10.65
CA ASN A 15 2.82 2.43 9.50
C ASN A 15 1.83 2.68 8.36
N PHE A 16 0.97 1.69 8.07
CA PHE A 16 -0.12 1.84 7.11
C PHE A 16 -1.05 3.00 7.50
N GLU A 17 -1.46 3.06 8.76
CA GLU A 17 -2.38 4.07 9.26
C GLU A 17 -1.78 5.48 9.12
N ARG A 18 -0.49 5.65 9.43
CA ARG A 18 0.21 6.93 9.23
C ARG A 18 0.24 7.34 7.75
N SER A 19 0.54 6.40 6.85
CA SER A 19 0.56 6.66 5.41
C SER A 19 -0.83 7.01 4.87
N TYR A 20 -1.84 6.26 5.30
CA TYR A 20 -3.24 6.50 4.94
C TYR A 20 -3.73 7.88 5.40
N LYS A 21 -3.43 8.28 6.65
CA LYS A 21 -3.79 9.60 7.18
C LYS A 21 -3.16 10.74 6.37
N LEU A 22 -1.94 10.58 5.88
CA LEU A 22 -1.31 11.56 4.99
C LEU A 22 -2.02 11.61 3.63
N LEU A 23 -2.30 10.44 3.03
CA LEU A 23 -3.03 10.38 1.77
C LEU A 23 -4.41 11.04 1.88
N GLU A 24 -5.17 10.69 2.91
CA GLU A 24 -6.50 11.26 3.19
C GLU A 24 -6.44 12.79 3.40
N LYS A 25 -5.44 13.26 4.14
CA LYS A 25 -5.24 14.70 4.39
C LYS A 25 -5.02 15.50 3.11
N TYR A 26 -4.24 14.97 2.16
CA TYR A 26 -3.83 15.71 0.97
C TYR A 26 -4.68 15.42 -0.28
N THR A 27 -5.45 14.33 -0.30
CA THR A 27 -6.33 13.98 -1.43
C THR A 27 -7.49 14.96 -1.64
N ASN A 28 -7.88 15.69 -0.59
CA ASN A 28 -8.95 16.69 -0.64
C ASN A 28 -8.44 18.13 -0.83
N GLN A 29 -7.13 18.32 -1.03
CA GLN A 29 -6.53 19.64 -1.23
C GLN A 29 -6.40 19.97 -2.72
N THR A 30 -6.42 21.26 -3.05
CA THR A 30 -6.02 21.73 -4.38
C THR A 30 -4.56 21.39 -4.62
N ILE A 31 -4.27 20.85 -5.80
CA ILE A 31 -2.91 20.50 -6.22
C ILE A 31 -2.46 21.61 -7.16
N ASP A 32 -1.54 22.45 -6.68
CA ASP A 32 -1.17 23.69 -7.36
C ASP A 32 0.14 23.55 -8.14
N ASN A 33 0.94 22.51 -7.86
CA ASN A 33 2.20 22.24 -8.57
C ASN A 33 2.54 20.74 -8.73
N GLU A 34 3.56 20.47 -9.55
CA GLU A 34 4.02 19.11 -9.86
C GLU A 34 4.62 18.37 -8.66
N LEU A 35 5.25 19.09 -7.72
CA LEU A 35 5.84 18.50 -6.52
C LEU A 35 4.75 17.96 -5.57
N GLU A 36 3.67 18.72 -5.39
CA GLU A 36 2.50 18.29 -4.64
C GLU A 36 1.83 17.08 -5.29
N ARG A 37 1.69 17.09 -6.62
CA ARG A 37 1.16 15.95 -7.38
C ARG A 37 2.00 14.70 -7.15
N ALA A 38 3.32 14.80 -7.27
CA ALA A 38 4.25 13.70 -7.04
C ALA A 38 4.16 13.20 -5.59
N GLY A 39 4.04 14.10 -4.61
CA GLY A 39 3.85 13.74 -3.19
C GLY A 39 2.60 12.91 -2.94
N ILE A 40 1.46 13.30 -3.52
CA ILE A 40 0.19 12.56 -3.37
C ILE A 40 0.28 11.19 -4.03
N ILE A 41 0.88 11.10 -5.22
CA ILE A 41 1.13 9.81 -5.90
C ILE A 41 2.00 8.92 -5.01
N GLN A 42 3.08 9.46 -4.44
CA GLN A 42 3.96 8.71 -3.55
C GLN A 42 3.24 8.22 -2.29
N PHE A 43 2.35 9.02 -1.70
CA PHE A 43 1.52 8.59 -0.57
C PHE A 43 0.54 7.49 -0.97
N PHE A 44 -0.06 7.56 -2.16
CA PHE A 44 -0.94 6.52 -2.67
C PHE A 44 -0.20 5.19 -2.86
N GLU A 45 0.97 5.23 -3.48
CA GLU A 45 1.82 4.05 -3.69
C GLU A 45 2.25 3.42 -2.37
N MET A 46 2.71 4.23 -1.41
CA MET A 46 3.12 3.77 -0.09
C MET A 46 1.95 3.15 0.67
N THR A 47 0.78 3.79 0.65
CA THR A 47 -0.44 3.30 1.31
C THR A 47 -0.87 1.96 0.71
N CYS A 48 -0.90 1.86 -0.63
CA CYS A 48 -1.20 0.60 -1.31
C CYS A 48 -0.19 -0.49 -0.93
N GLU A 49 1.10 -0.19 -0.92
CA GLU A 49 2.14 -1.15 -0.58
C GLU A 49 2.04 -1.66 0.87
N LEU A 50 1.80 -0.77 1.81
CA LEU A 50 1.65 -1.14 3.22
C LEU A 50 0.36 -1.94 3.46
N SER A 51 -0.75 -1.56 2.83
CA SER A 51 -2.05 -2.21 3.01
C SER A 51 -2.02 -3.72 2.72
N TRP A 52 -1.53 -4.14 1.54
CA TRP A 52 -1.49 -5.55 1.19
C TRP A 52 -0.47 -6.30 2.05
N LYS A 53 0.62 -5.65 2.49
CA LYS A 53 1.58 -6.29 3.39
C LYS A 53 1.01 -6.52 4.80
N VAL A 54 0.16 -5.62 5.30
CA VAL A 54 -0.55 -5.81 6.58
C VAL A 54 -1.52 -6.97 6.46
N LEU A 55 -2.35 -6.97 5.41
CA LEU A 55 -3.29 -8.05 5.15
C LEU A 55 -2.58 -9.40 5.00
N LYS A 56 -1.44 -9.42 4.31
CA LYS A 56 -0.61 -10.62 4.17
C LYS A 56 -0.14 -11.11 5.53
N ASP A 57 0.50 -10.26 6.32
CA ASP A 57 1.03 -10.66 7.63
C ASP A 57 -0.09 -11.17 8.55
N TYR A 58 -1.28 -10.54 8.51
CA TYR A 58 -2.46 -10.98 9.26
C TYR A 58 -3.03 -12.32 8.74
N LEU A 59 -3.20 -12.49 7.44
CA LEU A 59 -3.68 -13.74 6.85
C LEU A 59 -2.72 -14.90 7.15
N GLU A 60 -1.41 -14.66 7.17
CA GLU A 60 -0.40 -15.64 7.57
C GLU A 60 -0.46 -15.99 9.06
N THR A 61 -0.99 -15.11 9.94
CA THR A 61 -1.26 -15.48 11.35
C THR A 61 -2.51 -16.33 11.48
N GLU A 62 -3.49 -16.13 10.61
CA GLU A 62 -4.71 -16.95 10.53
C GLU A 62 -4.48 -18.31 9.80
N GLY A 63 -3.26 -18.56 9.30
CA GLY A 63 -2.87 -19.84 8.69
C GLY A 63 -3.05 -19.90 7.17
N PHE A 64 -3.39 -18.80 6.50
CA PHE A 64 -3.44 -18.74 5.05
C PHE A 64 -2.04 -18.61 4.44
N ILE A 65 -1.87 -19.15 3.23
CA ILE A 65 -0.65 -19.01 2.43
C ILE A 65 -0.97 -18.08 1.25
N VAL A 66 -0.48 -16.83 1.30
CA VAL A 66 -0.67 -15.84 0.26
C VAL A 66 0.67 -15.26 -0.20
N ASN A 67 0.97 -15.37 -1.49
CA ASN A 67 2.31 -15.12 -2.01
C ASN A 67 2.41 -13.86 -2.88
N SER A 68 1.30 -13.23 -3.25
CA SER A 68 1.28 -12.02 -4.06
C SER A 68 0.28 -10.98 -3.56
N PRO A 69 0.41 -9.69 -3.93
CA PRO A 69 -0.57 -8.66 -3.56
C PRO A 69 -1.99 -9.02 -4.02
N ARG A 70 -2.13 -9.49 -5.27
CA ARG A 70 -3.44 -9.89 -5.82
C ARG A 70 -4.04 -11.10 -5.07
N GLN A 71 -3.23 -12.11 -4.73
CA GLN A 71 -3.70 -13.24 -3.91
C GLN A 71 -4.12 -12.77 -2.51
N THR A 72 -3.34 -11.88 -1.91
CA THR A 72 -3.60 -11.34 -0.58
C THR A 72 -4.93 -10.59 -0.53
N ILE A 73 -5.19 -9.70 -1.49
CA ILE A 73 -6.46 -8.97 -1.57
C ILE A 73 -7.63 -9.93 -1.80
N LYS A 74 -7.49 -10.91 -2.70
CA LYS A 74 -8.55 -11.89 -2.96
C LYS A 74 -8.90 -12.68 -1.69
N GLN A 75 -7.88 -13.15 -0.96
CA GLN A 75 -8.08 -13.88 0.28
C GLN A 75 -8.65 -12.98 1.38
N ALA A 76 -8.17 -11.74 1.51
CA ALA A 76 -8.68 -10.79 2.50
C ALA A 76 -10.18 -10.50 2.30
N PHE A 77 -10.61 -10.36 1.04
CA PHE A 77 -12.03 -10.22 0.70
C PHE A 77 -12.83 -11.48 1.06
N GLN A 78 -12.33 -12.66 0.70
CA GLN A 78 -12.97 -13.93 1.04
C GLN A 78 -13.07 -14.18 2.56
N SER A 79 -12.09 -13.67 3.32
CA SER A 79 -12.05 -13.73 4.78
C SER A 79 -12.84 -12.61 5.47
N GLY A 80 -13.49 -11.70 4.72
CA GLY A 80 -14.28 -10.60 5.29
C GLY A 80 -13.46 -9.49 5.96
N LEU A 81 -12.17 -9.39 5.65
CA LEU A 81 -11.29 -8.33 6.19
C LEU A 81 -11.41 -7.01 5.43
N ILE A 82 -11.94 -7.07 4.21
CA ILE A 82 -12.18 -5.93 3.34
C ILE A 82 -13.51 -6.16 2.59
N ASP A 83 -14.25 -5.10 2.31
CA ASP A 83 -15.59 -5.20 1.72
C ASP A 83 -15.58 -5.24 0.19
N ASP A 84 -14.89 -4.31 -0.48
CA ASP A 84 -14.92 -4.21 -1.95
C ASP A 84 -13.61 -4.67 -2.58
N GLY A 85 -13.47 -5.99 -2.74
CA GLY A 85 -12.30 -6.59 -3.37
C GLY A 85 -11.99 -6.04 -4.78
N HIS A 86 -13.00 -5.63 -5.55
CA HIS A 86 -12.78 -5.09 -6.90
C HIS A 86 -12.11 -3.73 -6.86
N THR A 87 -12.55 -2.85 -5.96
CA THR A 87 -11.92 -1.55 -5.75
C THR A 87 -10.46 -1.71 -5.29
N TRP A 88 -10.18 -2.68 -4.42
CA TRP A 88 -8.81 -2.99 -4.00
C TRP A 88 -7.93 -3.51 -5.14
N ILE A 89 -8.46 -4.38 -6.01
CA ILE A 89 -7.72 -4.84 -7.19
C ILE A 89 -7.43 -3.69 -8.15
N LYS A 90 -8.40 -2.80 -8.40
CA LYS A 90 -8.19 -1.59 -9.20
C LYS A 90 -7.13 -0.67 -8.60
N ALA A 91 -7.11 -0.52 -7.28
CA ALA A 91 -6.09 0.26 -6.59
C ALA A 91 -4.68 -0.35 -6.79
N LEU A 92 -4.54 -1.68 -6.68
CA LEU A 92 -3.28 -2.37 -6.97
C LEU A 92 -2.83 -2.19 -8.42
N GLU A 93 -3.76 -2.21 -9.38
CA GLU A 93 -3.46 -1.99 -10.80
C GLU A 93 -3.01 -0.55 -11.06
N LYS A 94 -3.69 0.44 -10.45
CA LYS A 94 -3.28 1.86 -10.52
C LYS A 94 -1.89 2.09 -9.93
N ARG A 95 -1.54 1.43 -8.83
CA ARG A 95 -0.19 1.49 -8.24
C ARG A 95 0.88 0.97 -9.22
N ASN A 96 0.58 -0.06 -10.01
CA ASN A 96 1.54 -0.56 -10.99
C ASN A 96 1.70 0.40 -12.17
N LEU A 97 0.63 1.13 -12.53
CA LEU A 97 0.67 2.13 -13.59
C LEU A 97 1.36 3.43 -13.17
N SER A 98 1.25 3.86 -11.91
CA SER A 98 1.91 5.08 -11.43
C SER A 98 3.43 5.01 -11.53
N VAL A 99 4.01 3.83 -11.31
CA VAL A 99 5.44 3.56 -11.52
C VAL A 99 5.86 3.76 -12.99
N HIS A 100 4.98 3.47 -13.94
CA HIS A 100 5.28 3.55 -15.39
C HIS A 100 4.83 4.84 -16.07
N THR A 101 3.91 5.61 -15.47
CA THR A 101 3.33 6.82 -16.10
C THR A 101 4.11 8.09 -15.73
N TYR A 102 4.92 8.05 -14.67
CA TYR A 102 5.82 9.14 -14.30
C TYR A 102 7.26 8.95 -14.82
N ASP A 103 7.48 7.93 -15.65
CA ASP A 103 8.77 7.60 -16.30
C ASP A 103 9.11 8.56 -17.48
N GLU A 104 8.69 9.83 -17.39
CA GLU A 104 9.21 10.91 -18.25
C GLU A 104 10.36 11.70 -17.62
N THR A 105 10.97 11.26 -16.49
CA THR A 105 12.37 11.65 -16.19
C THR A 105 13.10 10.62 -15.31
N PRO A 106 14.36 10.27 -15.63
CA PRO A 106 15.05 9.06 -15.15
C PRO A 106 15.90 9.30 -13.90
N LEU A 107 16.25 8.21 -13.21
CA LEU A 107 17.52 8.05 -12.48
C LEU A 107 17.84 8.99 -11.29
N PHE A 108 16.93 9.83 -10.79
CA PHE A 108 17.23 10.66 -9.60
C PHE A 108 17.19 9.87 -8.27
N TYR A 109 16.51 8.73 -8.23
CA TYR A 109 16.36 7.92 -7.00
C TYR A 109 17.57 7.05 -6.64
N HIS A 110 18.56 6.92 -7.53
CA HIS A 110 19.77 6.14 -7.21
C HIS A 110 20.80 6.93 -6.39
N PHE A 111 20.65 8.25 -6.23
CA PHE A 111 21.68 9.14 -5.68
C PHE A 111 21.59 9.47 -4.18
N PHE A 112 20.54 9.08 -3.45
CA PHE A 112 20.42 9.33 -2.00
C PHE A 112 20.44 8.06 -1.13
N ARG A 113 21.15 7.03 -1.60
CA ARG A 113 21.50 5.86 -0.79
C ARG A 113 23.03 5.71 -0.71
N LEU A 114 23.67 6.67 -0.03
CA LEU A 114 24.96 6.53 0.64
C LEU A 114 24.80 6.97 2.09
#